data_AF-Q956P7-F1
#
_entry.id   AF-Q956P7-F1
#
_cell.length_a   1.000
_cell.length_b   1.000
_cell.length_c   1.000
_cell.angle_alpha   90.00
_cell.angle_beta   90.00
_cell.angle_gamma   90.00
#
_symmetry.space_group_name_H-M   'P 1'
#
loop_
_entity.id
_entity.type
_entity.pdbx_description
1 polymer ?
#
loop_
_entity_poly.entity_id
_entity_poly.type
_entity_poly.pdbx_seq_one_letter_code
_entity_poly.pdbx_strand_id
1 'polypeptide(L)'
;MQYFNLMEENYSKYGLSVIQLIQIGKFYELWHEPDVPSVQQAYSQAELLVESPIPIYIRSRPLGVTPPIEQVASLLDMRIISPGKRSLLQMGFPIYSLTTHISTLLDRGLTIIVIDELVTGKSGPKQRAVSQVYSPGCNLEDCSELSYVISIYFKDDLLGITLFSAMNGHSIMFPVYW
;
A
#
# COMPACT_ATOMS: atom_id res chain seq x y z
N MET A 1 -1.09 14.90 13.48
CA MET A 1 -0.81 16.01 12.54
C MET A 1 0.22 15.56 11.52
N GLN A 2 1.51 15.39 11.87
CA GLN A 2 2.52 15.00 10.88
C GLN A 2 2.25 13.67 10.16
N TYR A 3 1.76 12.63 10.86
CA TYR A 3 1.39 11.34 10.25
C TYR A 3 0.30 11.47 9.19
N PHE A 4 -0.86 12.04 9.55
CA PHE A 4 -2.01 12.13 8.65
C PHE A 4 -1.74 13.00 7.42
N ASN A 5 -0.97 14.07 7.58
CA ASN A 5 -0.57 14.90 6.43
C ASN A 5 0.31 14.10 5.45
N LEU A 6 1.26 13.31 5.97
CA LEU A 6 2.11 12.45 5.15
C LEU A 6 1.32 11.32 4.50
N MET A 7 0.34 10.78 5.22
CA MET A 7 -0.57 9.74 4.74
C MET A 7 -1.40 10.26 3.56
N GLU A 8 -2.01 11.44 3.67
CA GLU A 8 -2.78 12.07 2.60
C GLU A 8 -1.90 12.40 1.37
N GLU A 9 -0.70 12.95 1.59
CA GLU A 9 0.26 13.25 0.52
C GLU A 9 0.63 11.98 -0.25
N ASN A 10 0.97 10.91 0.48
CA ASN A 10 1.34 9.63 -0.13
C ASN A 10 0.17 8.98 -0.86
N TYR A 11 -1.06 9.09 -0.35
CA TYR A 11 -2.23 8.56 -1.06
C TYR A 11 -2.53 9.33 -2.35
N SER A 12 -2.34 10.65 -2.35
CA SER A 12 -2.45 11.45 -3.57
C SER A 12 -1.40 11.04 -4.61
N LYS A 13 -0.19 10.71 -4.16
CA LYS A 13 0.95 10.40 -5.03
C LYS A 13 1.00 8.95 -5.53
N TYR A 14 0.70 7.99 -4.67
CA TYR A 14 0.88 6.56 -4.91
C TYR A 14 -0.44 5.79 -5.04
N GLY A 15 -1.57 6.46 -4.84
CA GLY A 15 -2.90 5.85 -4.88
C GLY A 15 -3.34 5.30 -3.53
N LEU A 16 -4.61 4.91 -3.47
CA LEU A 16 -5.30 4.57 -2.22
C LEU A 16 -5.08 3.12 -1.79
N SER A 17 -4.62 2.25 -2.69
CA SER A 17 -4.43 0.82 -2.43
C SER A 17 -3.07 0.49 -1.78
N VAL A 18 -2.38 1.49 -1.23
CA VAL A 18 -1.05 1.34 -0.62
C VAL A 18 -1.11 1.23 0.90
N ILE A 19 -0.26 0.37 1.47
CA ILE A 19 -0.02 0.25 2.90
C ILE A 19 1.14 1.15 3.29
N GLN A 20 0.99 1.95 4.35
CA GLN A 20 2.04 2.87 4.81
C GLN A 20 2.61 2.40 6.15
N LEU A 21 3.88 1.99 6.15
CA LEU A 21 4.61 1.59 7.35
C LEU A 21 5.51 2.75 7.79
N ILE A 22 5.22 3.31 8.97
CA ILE A 22 5.96 4.46 9.49
C ILE A 22 6.87 4.05 10.63
N GLN A 23 8.15 4.44 10.54
CA GLN A 23 9.10 4.21 11.60
C GLN A 23 8.83 5.15 12.77
N ILE A 24 8.65 4.57 13.95
CA ILE A 24 8.56 5.25 15.24
C ILE A 24 9.53 4.58 16.20
N GLY A 25 10.70 5.19 16.39
CA GLY A 25 11.76 4.61 17.22
C GLY A 25 12.26 3.28 16.65
N LYS A 26 12.01 2.18 17.37
CA LYS A 26 12.45 0.83 17.01
C LYS A 26 11.35 -0.04 16.38
N PHE A 27 10.24 0.57 15.98
CA PHE A 27 9.10 -0.13 15.39
C PHE A 27 8.69 0.53 14.07
N TYR A 28 8.18 -0.29 13.15
CA TYR A 28 7.30 0.19 12.10
C TYR A 28 5.86 0.04 12.56
N GLU A 29 5.07 1.08 12.34
CA GLU A 29 3.69 1.14 12.76
C GLU A 29 2.78 1.46 11.58
N LEU A 30 1.55 0.95 11.66
CA LEU A 30 0.47 1.23 10.73
C LEU A 30 -0.70 1.77 11.55
N TRP A 31 -1.25 2.91 11.11
CA TRP A 31 -2.33 3.58 11.81
C TRP A 31 -3.54 3.77 10.90
N HIS A 32 -4.73 3.60 11.45
CA HIS A 32 -5.99 3.76 10.72
C HIS A 32 -7.02 4.50 11.57
N GLU A 33 -7.73 5.45 10.96
CA GLU A 33 -8.84 6.16 11.58
C GLU A 33 -10.15 5.70 10.91
N PRO A 34 -11.02 4.96 11.62
CA PRO A 34 -12.22 4.34 11.07
C PRO A 34 -13.36 5.34 10.86
N ASP A 35 -13.44 6.40 11.67
CA ASP A 35 -14.57 7.33 11.74
C ASP A 35 -14.44 8.54 10.78
N VAL A 36 -13.33 8.64 10.07
CA VAL A 36 -13.15 9.63 9.01
C VAL A 36 -13.52 8.94 7.69
N PRO A 37 -14.49 9.47 6.91
CA PRO A 37 -14.76 8.98 5.57
C PRO A 37 -13.51 9.15 4.73
N SER A 38 -12.68 8.11 4.71
CA SER A 38 -11.42 8.13 3.99
C SER A 38 -11.72 8.03 2.50
N VAL A 39 -10.90 8.68 1.69
CA VAL A 39 -10.97 8.53 0.24
C VAL A 39 -10.86 7.04 -0.15
N GLN A 40 -10.11 6.24 0.63
CA GLN A 40 -10.05 4.77 0.52
C GLN A 40 -11.42 4.09 0.63
N GLN A 41 -12.23 4.44 1.63
CA GLN A 41 -13.59 3.90 1.78
C GLN A 41 -14.46 4.33 0.59
N ALA A 42 -14.36 5.57 0.12
CA ALA A 42 -15.14 6.03 -1.03
C ALA A 42 -14.79 5.28 -2.33
N TYR A 43 -13.51 5.02 -2.59
CA TYR A 43 -13.05 4.25 -3.75
C TYR A 43 -13.39 2.77 -3.66
N SER A 44 -13.20 2.17 -2.48
CA SER A 44 -13.61 0.79 -2.21
C SER A 44 -15.12 0.59 -2.41
N GLN A 45 -15.93 1.56 -1.98
CA GLN A 45 -17.38 1.55 -2.23
C GLN A 45 -17.69 1.74 -3.73
N ALA A 46 -16.91 2.56 -4.45
CA ALA A 46 -17.09 2.74 -5.89
C ALA A 46 -16.73 1.48 -6.69
N GLU A 47 -15.67 0.76 -6.31
CA GLU A 47 -15.24 -0.50 -6.94
C GLU A 47 -16.28 -1.62 -6.72
N LEU A 48 -16.81 -1.76 -5.49
CA LEU A 48 -17.92 -2.66 -5.18
C LEU A 48 -19.21 -2.36 -5.97
N LEU A 49 -19.47 -1.09 -6.29
CA LEU A 49 -20.62 -0.67 -7.08
C LEU A 49 -20.46 -0.99 -8.58
N VAL A 50 -19.24 -1.15 -9.07
CA VAL A 50 -18.95 -1.50 -10.47
C VAL A 50 -19.06 -3.03 -10.71
N GLU A 51 -18.88 -3.86 -9.68
CA GLU A 51 -18.80 -5.33 -9.82
C GLU A 51 -20.11 -6.15 -9.63
N SER A 52 -21.31 -5.57 -9.46
CA SER A 52 -22.52 -6.40 -9.27
C SER A 52 -23.70 -6.13 -10.21
N PRO A 53 -24.07 -7.10 -11.07
CA PRO A 53 -25.37 -7.18 -11.72
C PRO A 53 -26.40 -8.04 -10.93
N ILE A 54 -26.25 -8.21 -9.62
CA ILE A 54 -27.12 -9.12 -8.83
C ILE A 54 -28.25 -8.35 -8.10
N PRO A 55 -29.51 -8.85 -8.11
CA PRO A 55 -30.66 -8.09 -7.62
C PRO A 55 -30.67 -7.84 -6.09
N ILE A 56 -31.28 -6.71 -5.74
CA ILE A 56 -31.27 -5.96 -4.46
C ILE A 56 -31.78 -6.74 -3.22
N TYR A 57 -32.29 -7.97 -3.36
CA TYR A 57 -33.03 -8.66 -2.29
C TYR A 57 -32.19 -9.60 -1.39
N ILE A 58 -30.91 -9.83 -1.68
CA ILE A 58 -30.00 -10.64 -0.84
C ILE A 58 -29.02 -9.73 -0.06
N ARG A 59 -29.48 -8.54 0.38
CA ARG A 59 -28.66 -7.64 1.23
C ARG A 59 -28.68 -8.09 2.68
N SER A 60 -28.00 -9.20 2.97
CA SER A 60 -27.58 -9.57 4.33
C SER A 60 -26.11 -9.18 4.50
N ARG A 61 -25.85 -8.13 5.29
CA ARG A 61 -24.56 -7.46 5.56
C ARG A 61 -23.96 -6.68 4.38
N PRO A 62 -23.49 -5.43 4.61
CA PRO A 62 -22.51 -4.84 3.70
C PRO A 62 -21.32 -5.80 3.68
N LEU A 63 -20.86 -6.25 2.51
CA LEU A 63 -19.49 -6.72 2.37
C LEU A 63 -18.61 -5.50 2.64
N GLY A 64 -18.40 -5.19 3.91
CA GLY A 64 -17.52 -4.12 4.34
C GLY A 64 -16.14 -4.54 3.91
N VAL A 65 -15.52 -3.77 3.02
CA VAL A 65 -14.10 -3.95 2.71
C VAL A 65 -13.35 -3.82 4.02
N THR A 66 -12.71 -4.93 4.38
CA THR A 66 -11.91 -5.03 5.59
C THR A 66 -10.85 -3.93 5.53
N PRO A 67 -10.76 -3.03 6.52
CA PRO A 67 -9.82 -1.92 6.45
C PRO A 67 -8.39 -2.46 6.29
N PRO A 68 -7.49 -1.72 5.60
CA PRO A 68 -6.15 -2.20 5.31
C PRO A 68 -5.38 -2.68 6.55
N ILE A 69 -5.62 -2.04 7.71
CA ILE A 69 -5.01 -2.43 8.99
C ILE A 69 -5.43 -3.81 9.47
N GLU A 70 -6.69 -4.20 9.29
CA GLU A 70 -7.22 -5.52 9.67
C GLU A 70 -6.69 -6.61 8.74
N GLN A 71 -6.56 -6.31 7.44
CA GLN A 71 -5.96 -7.23 6.47
C GLN A 71 -4.49 -7.49 6.82
N VAL A 72 -3.70 -6.43 7.02
CA VAL A 72 -2.29 -6.54 7.37
C VAL A 72 -2.10 -7.24 8.72
N ALA A 73 -2.92 -6.91 9.72
CA ALA A 73 -2.87 -7.56 11.02
C ALA A 73 -3.16 -9.06 10.93
N SER A 74 -4.17 -9.46 10.16
CA SER A 74 -4.49 -10.87 9.92
C SER A 74 -3.36 -11.61 9.19
N LEU A 75 -2.76 -10.99 8.17
CA LEU A 75 -1.67 -11.58 7.39
C LEU A 75 -0.38 -11.76 8.20
N LEU A 76 -0.08 -10.83 9.10
CA LEU A 76 1.14 -10.83 9.90
C LEU A 76 0.95 -11.45 11.30
N ASP A 77 -0.25 -11.93 11.62
CA ASP A 77 -0.65 -12.38 12.95
C ASP A 77 -0.33 -11.34 14.05
N MET A 78 -0.63 -10.07 13.74
CA MET A 78 -0.36 -8.94 14.61
C MET A 78 -1.61 -8.48 15.33
N ARG A 79 -1.43 -8.03 16.58
CA ARG A 79 -2.52 -7.49 17.37
C ARG A 79 -2.77 -6.02 17.02
N ILE A 80 -4.02 -5.69 16.72
CA ILE A 80 -4.47 -4.30 16.65
C ILE A 80 -4.76 -3.79 18.06
N ILE A 81 -4.25 -2.61 18.36
CA ILE A 81 -4.48 -1.86 19.60
C ILE A 81 -5.16 -0.53 19.28
N SER A 82 -5.89 0.01 20.26
CA SER A 82 -6.51 1.33 20.18
C SER A 82 -5.88 2.25 21.22
N PRO A 83 -4.86 3.06 20.87
CA PRO A 83 -4.24 3.97 21.82
C PRO A 83 -5.15 5.17 22.15
N GLY A 84 -5.77 5.15 23.33
CA GLY A 84 -6.39 6.32 23.95
C GLY A 84 -7.90 6.52 23.69
N LYS A 85 -8.37 7.78 23.80
CA LYS A 85 -9.81 8.17 23.72
C LYS A 85 -10.34 8.39 22.30
N ARG A 86 -9.46 8.50 21.30
CA ARG A 86 -9.86 8.57 19.88
C ARG A 86 -9.91 7.14 19.35
N SER A 87 -10.84 6.86 18.46
CA SER A 87 -11.06 5.57 17.78
C SER A 87 -9.94 5.20 16.80
N LEU A 88 -8.69 5.57 17.08
CA LEU A 88 -7.54 5.25 16.24
C LEU A 88 -7.12 3.79 16.45
N LEU A 89 -6.99 3.06 15.36
CA LEU A 89 -6.42 1.72 15.35
C LEU A 89 -4.93 1.81 15.01
N GLN A 90 -4.13 1.02 15.70
CA GLN A 90 -2.68 0.94 15.53
C GLN A 90 -2.25 -0.53 15.55
N MET A 91 -1.32 -0.88 14.70
CA MET A 91 -0.52 -2.11 14.81
C MET A 91 0.94 -1.78 14.50
N GLY A 92 1.87 -2.62 14.95
CA GLY A 92 3.28 -2.42 14.64
C GLY A 92 4.12 -3.67 14.88
N PHE A 93 5.33 -3.66 14.34
CA PHE A 93 6.33 -4.70 14.52
C PHE A 93 7.76 -4.11 14.59
N PRO A 94 8.74 -4.83 15.16
CA PRO A 94 10.11 -4.32 15.30
C PRO A 94 10.81 -4.05 13.96
N ILE A 95 11.67 -3.05 13.89
CA ILE A 95 12.39 -2.68 12.64
C ILE A 95 13.16 -3.83 11.98
N TYR A 96 13.68 -4.77 12.78
CA TYR A 96 14.50 -5.87 12.27
C TYR A 96 13.69 -6.93 11.52
N SER A 97 12.35 -6.97 11.69
CA SER A 97 11.48 -7.92 11.00
C SER A 97 10.88 -7.36 9.71
N LEU A 98 11.28 -6.15 9.30
CA LEU A 98 10.75 -5.46 8.13
C LEU A 98 10.81 -6.31 6.86
N THR A 99 11.99 -6.82 6.49
CA THR A 99 12.18 -7.59 5.24
C THR A 99 11.28 -8.82 5.18
N THR A 100 11.15 -9.56 6.29
CA THR A 100 10.29 -10.74 6.36
C THR A 100 8.81 -10.36 6.16
N HIS A 101 8.35 -9.31 6.84
CA HIS A 101 6.95 -8.88 6.73
C HIS A 101 6.64 -8.26 5.37
N ILE A 102 7.56 -7.51 4.78
CA ILE A 102 7.41 -6.99 3.42
C ILE A 102 7.22 -8.15 2.44
N SER A 103 8.06 -9.19 2.52
CA SER A 103 7.96 -10.35 1.62
C SER A 103 6.57 -11.00 1.71
N THR A 104 6.08 -11.27 2.93
CA THR A 104 4.73 -11.83 3.15
C THR A 104 3.61 -10.93 2.61
N LEU A 105 3.75 -9.61 2.72
CA LEU A 105 2.75 -8.67 2.23
C LEU A 105 2.78 -8.54 0.70
N LEU A 106 3.97 -8.57 0.09
CA LEU A 106 4.16 -8.53 -1.37
C LEU A 106 3.63 -9.80 -2.04
N ASP A 107 3.78 -10.97 -1.42
CA ASP A 107 3.21 -12.24 -1.89
C ASP A 107 1.67 -12.20 -1.99
N ARG A 108 1.03 -11.27 -1.28
CA ARG A 108 -0.42 -11.03 -1.32
C ARG A 108 -0.81 -9.94 -2.30
N GLY A 109 0.13 -9.42 -3.09
CA GLY A 109 -0.12 -8.39 -4.09
C GLY A 109 -0.22 -6.96 -3.52
N LEU A 110 0.14 -6.75 -2.25
CA LEU A 110 0.04 -5.43 -1.62
C LEU A 110 1.20 -4.53 -2.05
N THR A 111 0.94 -3.23 -2.19
CA THR A 111 1.98 -2.21 -2.38
C THR A 111 2.26 -1.52 -1.06
N ILE A 112 3.52 -1.40 -0.68
CA ILE A 112 3.96 -0.97 0.65
C ILE A 112 4.87 0.24 0.52
N ILE A 113 4.59 1.28 1.29
CA ILE A 113 5.42 2.47 1.41
C ILE A 113 6.10 2.41 2.77
N VAL A 114 7.43 2.40 2.76
CA VAL A 114 8.24 2.47 3.97
C VAL A 114 8.66 3.92 4.20
N ILE A 115 8.42 4.39 5.42
CA ILE A 115 8.66 5.77 5.82
C ILE A 115 9.61 5.75 7.01
N ASP A 116 10.84 6.15 6.78
CA ASP A 116 11.88 6.11 7.79
C ASP A 116 12.00 7.42 8.55
N GLU A 117 12.51 7.31 9.76
CA GLU A 117 12.81 8.43 10.63
C GLU A 117 14.17 9.03 10.27
N LEU A 118 14.19 10.30 9.88
CA LEU A 118 15.42 11.01 9.53
C LEU A 118 16.15 11.45 10.80
N VAL A 119 17.44 11.10 10.90
CA VAL A 119 18.32 11.55 11.98
C VAL A 119 18.66 13.02 11.77
N THR A 120 17.77 13.91 12.19
CA THR A 120 18.05 15.34 12.25
C THR A 120 18.60 15.64 13.64
N GLY A 121 19.87 16.02 13.77
CA GLY A 121 20.50 16.37 15.06
C GLY A 121 19.94 17.63 15.75
N LYS A 122 18.67 17.97 15.47
CA LYS A 122 17.95 19.15 15.96
C LYS A 122 16.94 18.74 17.03
N SER A 123 16.75 19.61 18.01
CA SER A 123 15.67 19.52 18.99
C SER A 123 14.32 19.72 18.29
N GLY A 124 13.42 18.73 18.34
CA GLY A 124 12.09 18.80 17.74
C GLY A 124 11.51 17.43 17.36
N PRO A 125 10.28 17.40 16.81
CA PRO A 125 9.71 16.17 16.25
C PRO A 125 10.59 15.67 15.11
N LYS A 126 10.97 14.39 15.21
CA LYS A 126 11.81 13.72 14.22
C LYS A 126 11.15 13.80 12.83
N GLN A 127 11.92 14.26 11.83
CA GLN A 127 11.46 14.30 10.45
C GLN A 127 11.33 12.89 9.90
N ARG A 128 10.41 12.70 8.97
CA ARG A 128 10.15 11.41 8.34
C ARG A 128 10.02 11.59 6.84
N ALA A 129 10.54 10.65 6.08
CA ALA A 129 10.47 10.68 4.63
C ALA A 129 10.23 9.27 4.11
N VAL A 130 9.55 9.18 2.96
CA VAL A 130 9.45 7.92 2.21
C VAL A 130 10.86 7.49 1.85
N SER A 131 11.30 6.35 2.37
CA SER A 131 12.59 5.78 2.03
C SER A 131 12.46 4.92 0.79
N GLN A 132 11.44 4.05 0.74
CA GLN A 132 11.25 3.07 -0.33
C GLN A 132 9.77 2.77 -0.55
N VAL A 133 9.47 2.35 -1.78
CA VAL A 133 8.15 1.83 -2.18
C VAL A 133 8.36 0.45 -2.77
N TYR A 134 7.70 -0.53 -2.17
CA TYR A 134 7.74 -1.93 -2.57
C TYR A 134 6.44 -2.30 -3.25
N SER A 135 6.55 -2.91 -4.42
CA SER A 135 5.43 -3.51 -5.13
C SER A 135 5.84 -4.91 -5.61
N PRO A 136 4.87 -5.82 -5.87
CA PRO A 136 5.19 -7.20 -6.26
C PRO A 136 6.09 -7.28 -7.50
N GLY A 137 5.93 -6.36 -8.46
CA GLY A 137 6.73 -6.33 -9.69
C GLY A 137 8.10 -5.64 -9.55
N CYS A 138 8.38 -5.00 -8.42
CA CYS A 138 9.60 -4.22 -8.19
C CYS A 138 10.41 -4.70 -6.98
N ASN A 139 10.10 -5.87 -6.42
CA ASN A 139 10.89 -6.43 -5.33
C ASN A 139 12.25 -6.92 -5.85
N LEU A 140 13.34 -6.46 -5.24
CA LEU A 140 14.72 -6.84 -5.62
C LEU A 140 15.33 -7.91 -4.70
N GLU A 141 14.75 -8.12 -3.51
CA GLU A 141 15.37 -8.92 -2.47
C GLU A 141 14.93 -10.39 -2.48
N ASP A 142 13.75 -10.70 -3.03
CA ASP A 142 13.20 -12.06 -3.06
C ASP A 142 12.75 -12.41 -4.48
N CYS A 143 13.60 -13.14 -5.21
CA CYS A 143 13.37 -13.42 -6.63
C CYS A 143 13.79 -14.84 -7.00
N SER A 144 12.86 -15.77 -6.88
CA SER A 144 12.95 -17.09 -7.51
C SER A 144 12.69 -17.03 -9.02
N GLU A 145 11.89 -16.06 -9.48
CA GLU A 145 11.47 -15.86 -10.87
C GLU A 145 11.68 -14.41 -11.33
N LEU A 146 11.85 -14.22 -12.65
CA LEU A 146 12.04 -12.91 -13.26
C LEU A 146 10.69 -12.20 -13.42
N SER A 147 10.42 -11.23 -12.53
CA SER A 147 9.24 -10.37 -12.60
C SER A 147 9.41 -9.26 -13.63
N TYR A 148 8.42 -9.10 -14.52
CA TYR A 148 8.33 -7.99 -15.46
C TYR A 148 7.14 -7.09 -15.13
N VAL A 149 7.40 -5.78 -15.07
CA VAL A 149 6.37 -4.75 -15.04
C VAL A 149 6.00 -4.41 -16.48
N ILE A 150 4.72 -4.49 -16.80
CA ILE A 150 4.19 -4.14 -18.12
C ILE A 150 3.55 -2.75 -18.05
N SER A 151 3.99 -1.85 -18.92
CA SER A 151 3.33 -0.56 -19.19
C SER A 151 2.67 -0.63 -20.55
N ILE A 152 1.37 -0.35 -20.59
CA ILE A 152 0.57 -0.39 -21.81
C ILE A 152 0.02 1.03 -22.05
N TYR A 153 0.31 1.58 -23.21
CA TYR A 153 -0.13 2.89 -23.65
C TYR A 153 -1.00 2.74 -24.90
N PHE A 154 -2.19 3.31 -24.86
CA PHE A 154 -3.12 3.35 -25.98
C PHE A 154 -3.34 4.79 -26.41
N LYS A 155 -3.20 5.08 -27.71
CA LYS A 155 -3.56 6.36 -28.30
C LYS A 155 -4.03 6.15 -29.74
N ASP A 156 -5.27 6.52 -30.03
CA ASP A 156 -5.89 6.32 -31.34
C ASP A 156 -5.72 4.84 -31.78
N ASP A 157 -4.98 4.60 -32.86
CA ASP A 157 -4.69 3.28 -33.42
C ASP A 157 -3.29 2.74 -33.04
N LEU A 158 -2.63 3.37 -32.05
CA LEU A 158 -1.32 2.99 -31.53
C LEU A 158 -1.42 2.33 -30.16
N LEU A 159 -0.82 1.15 -30.04
CA LEU A 159 -0.56 0.45 -28.81
C LEU A 159 0.95 0.35 -28.55
N GLY A 160 1.42 1.01 -27.49
CA GLY A 160 2.77 0.83 -26.98
C GLY A 160 2.76 -0.13 -25.80
N ILE A 161 3.45 -1.27 -25.91
CA ILE A 161 3.70 -2.19 -24.80
C ILE A 161 5.17 -2.10 -24.42
N THR A 162 5.47 -1.81 -23.15
CA THR A 162 6.84 -1.87 -22.61
C THR A 162 6.87 -2.86 -21.45
N LEU A 163 7.79 -3.81 -21.48
CA LEU A 163 8.07 -4.71 -20.37
C LEU A 163 9.42 -4.33 -19.75
N PHE A 164 9.47 -4.20 -18.44
CA PHE A 164 10.69 -3.86 -17.70
C PHE A 164 10.88 -4.78 -16.50
N SER A 165 12.06 -5.38 -16.36
CA SER A 165 12.44 -6.14 -15.17
C SER A 165 13.36 -5.29 -14.30
N ALA A 166 12.91 -4.96 -13.10
CA ALA A 166 13.68 -4.16 -12.14
C ALA A 166 14.94 -4.88 -11.67
N MET A 167 14.92 -6.22 -11.63
CA MET A 167 16.04 -7.03 -11.15
C MET A 167 17.30 -6.92 -11.99
N ASN A 168 17.15 -6.96 -13.31
CA ASN A 168 18.28 -7.04 -14.26
C ASN A 168 18.34 -5.86 -15.21
N GLY A 169 17.40 -4.90 -15.11
CA GLY A 169 17.30 -3.74 -16.00
C GLY A 169 16.88 -4.09 -17.43
N HIS A 170 16.44 -5.33 -17.69
CA HIS A 170 16.03 -5.76 -19.02
C HIS A 170 14.72 -5.06 -19.42
N SER A 171 14.74 -4.39 -20.57
CA SER A 171 13.60 -3.65 -21.11
C SER A 171 13.28 -4.11 -22.53
N ILE A 172 12.00 -4.35 -22.81
CA ILE A 172 11.49 -4.73 -24.13
C ILE A 172 10.37 -3.76 -24.50
N MET A 173 10.38 -3.23 -25.73
CA MET A 173 9.36 -2.30 -26.20
C MET A 173 8.78 -2.78 -27.54
N PHE A 174 7.46 -2.84 -27.61
CA PHE A 174 6.69 -3.21 -28.80
C PHE A 174 5.70 -2.10 -29.14
N PRO A 175 5.88 -1.38 -30.26
CA PRO A 175 4.83 -0.59 -30.87
C PRO A 175 3.97 -1.49 -31.77
N VAL A 176 2.66 -1.48 -31.55
CA VAL A 176 1.66 -2.18 -32.37
C VAL A 176 0.72 -1.13 -32.96
N TYR A 177 0.49 -1.23 -34.27
CA TYR A 177 -0.48 -0.42 -35.00
C TYR A 177 -1.58 -1.37 -35.50
N TRP A 178 -2.85 -0.94 -35.49
CA TRP A 178 -3.95 -1.69 -36.11
C TRP A 178 -4.84 -0.81 -36.95
#